data_AF-A0A2M7RQC5-F1
#
_entry.id   AF-A0A2M7RQC5-F1
#
_cell.length_a   1.000
_cell.length_b   1.000
_cell.length_c   1.000
_cell.angle_alpha   90.00
_cell.angle_beta   90.00
_cell.angle_gamma   90.00
#
_symmetry.space_group_name_H-M   'P 1'
#
loop_
_entity.id
_entity.type
_entity.pdbx_description
1 polymer ?
#
loop_
_entity_poly.entity_id
_entity_poly.type
_entity_poly.pdbx_seq_one_letter_code
_entity_poly.pdbx_strand_id
1 'polypeptide(L)'
;MNRKSSKNPFPEAEIISSNVRTPSNYSLPPSPPVLTARRNYKKTIFLFTLCFLILIVSGVSLFIYLDSQNNIKPGIRNPNGDKGTILFIYSLTFFDRSGQELLDKISSQIIKENWRLEVLPIDKKLTNTTPYDAINAYIPSLWGNENKDFEKRIQEIKNATDIPVVLFVKGNNSEKNKEIYSHILSENKSQIIAVDNLGNNDSDIDLISKDINLLLKATEEHDKQNDKLRIDQFQRLSNNIYDYFLNQQKLPVTLSDPVLDPERIKDPITKQSIEYHSRSKQFYRFCTRFDWNFAKYPDPIKYEDYTHLKGHDCYYFNAQNRFNLIQKEEILDQIRLKDFIDLSNIVKGYFQTKSELPVDLQSLSNNLNGTEINDPETNEIYRYKRISETDFEFCTTFSSDSPATASLKDIADIYNKNIHKQGYNCKRFIISDYKGFRINEILKNTSFGNWADYTDHVEVDEWKTSDGRIKRIDRISTEPTTGYPSYYAVQLTPGPYSFLTSSKVKVIGGKFYDV
;
A
#
# COMPACT_ATOMS: atom_id res chain seq x y z
N MET A 1 -23.12 -52.42 -14.31
CA MET A 1 -24.18 -53.40 -14.65
C MET A 1 -24.76 -53.07 -16.02
N ASN A 2 -24.85 -54.09 -16.88
CA ASN A 2 -25.65 -54.23 -18.11
C ASN A 2 -25.37 -53.40 -19.39
N ARG A 3 -24.55 -54.04 -20.25
CA ARG A 3 -24.69 -54.34 -21.71
C ARG A 3 -25.87 -53.75 -22.51
N LYS A 4 -25.54 -53.23 -23.71
CA LYS A 4 -25.98 -53.62 -25.09
C LYS A 4 -25.25 -52.67 -26.08
N SER A 5 -24.32 -53.10 -26.94
CA SER A 5 -24.42 -53.93 -28.17
C SER A 5 -25.40 -53.36 -29.21
N SER A 6 -25.16 -53.26 -30.52
CA SER A 6 -23.99 -53.24 -31.43
C SER A 6 -24.55 -53.01 -32.84
N LYS A 7 -23.76 -52.42 -33.76
CA LYS A 7 -23.79 -52.55 -35.23
C LYS A 7 -24.94 -51.90 -36.02
N ASN A 8 -24.57 -51.05 -36.99
CA ASN A 8 -24.87 -51.20 -38.44
C ASN A 8 -24.18 -50.09 -39.30
N PRO A 9 -24.13 -50.18 -40.65
CA PRO A 9 -22.86 -50.45 -41.35
C PRO A 9 -22.41 -49.35 -42.35
N PHE A 10 -21.18 -49.52 -42.85
CA PHE A 10 -20.57 -48.76 -43.96
C PHE A 10 -21.30 -48.99 -45.29
N PRO A 11 -21.37 -47.98 -46.18
CA PRO A 11 -21.76 -48.17 -47.56
C PRO A 11 -20.59 -48.57 -48.47
N GLU A 12 -20.94 -49.38 -49.46
CA GLU A 12 -20.12 -50.01 -50.49
C GLU A 12 -19.42 -48.99 -51.41
N ALA A 13 -18.17 -49.29 -51.76
CA ALA A 13 -17.43 -48.61 -52.82
C ALA A 13 -17.74 -49.29 -54.16
N GLU A 14 -18.24 -48.49 -55.10
CA GLU A 14 -18.63 -48.88 -56.44
C GLU A 14 -17.37 -49.08 -57.32
N ILE A 15 -17.25 -50.28 -57.89
CA ILE A 15 -16.21 -50.69 -58.84
C ILE A 15 -16.64 -50.18 -60.23
N ILE A 16 -15.97 -49.15 -60.75
CA ILE A 16 -16.13 -48.75 -62.16
C ILE A 16 -15.03 -49.42 -63.00
N SER A 17 -15.51 -50.11 -64.02
CA SER A 17 -14.81 -50.97 -64.94
C SER A 17 -13.97 -50.23 -66.00
N SER A 18 -12.95 -50.94 -66.42
CA SER A 18 -12.01 -50.70 -67.50
C SER A 18 -12.68 -50.46 -68.87
N ASN A 19 -12.26 -49.41 -69.57
CA ASN A 19 -12.34 -49.34 -71.03
C ASN A 19 -10.92 -49.24 -71.62
N VAL A 20 -10.46 -50.37 -72.15
CA VAL A 20 -9.24 -50.55 -72.93
C VAL A 20 -9.48 -49.94 -74.32
N ARG A 21 -8.79 -48.84 -74.65
CA ARG A 21 -8.61 -48.39 -76.04
C ARG A 21 -7.25 -48.83 -76.54
N THR A 22 -7.26 -49.54 -77.65
CA THR A 22 -6.11 -49.94 -78.46
C THR A 22 -5.34 -48.71 -78.97
N PRO A 23 -4.00 -48.74 -79.00
CA PRO A 23 -3.22 -47.68 -79.61
C PRO A 23 -3.17 -47.86 -81.13
N SER A 24 -3.64 -46.84 -81.86
CA SER A 24 -3.39 -46.68 -83.27
C SER A 24 -1.93 -46.30 -83.52
N ASN A 25 -1.37 -46.88 -84.59
CA ASN A 25 -0.04 -46.62 -85.11
C ASN A 25 0.22 -45.12 -85.29
N TYR A 26 1.18 -44.57 -84.54
CA TYR A 26 1.79 -43.28 -84.82
C TYR A 26 3.13 -43.49 -85.52
N SER A 27 3.20 -42.99 -86.74
CA SER A 27 4.42 -42.77 -87.50
C SER A 27 5.36 -41.83 -86.74
N LEU A 28 6.64 -42.22 -86.66
CA LEU A 28 7.72 -41.42 -86.07
C LEU A 28 7.85 -40.07 -86.80
N PRO A 29 7.75 -38.93 -86.09
CA PRO A 29 8.12 -37.65 -86.67
C PRO A 29 9.65 -37.56 -86.81
N PRO A 30 10.16 -36.84 -87.83
CA PRO A 30 11.59 -36.69 -88.06
C PRO A 30 12.28 -36.03 -86.86
N SER A 31 13.43 -36.58 -86.49
CA SER A 31 14.31 -36.09 -85.43
C SER A 31 14.64 -34.61 -85.60
N PRO A 32 14.38 -33.75 -84.59
CA PRO A 32 14.70 -32.33 -84.67
C PRO A 32 16.21 -32.09 -84.63
N PRO A 33 16.70 -31.01 -85.28
CA PRO A 33 18.12 -30.70 -85.35
C PRO A 33 18.70 -30.39 -83.97
N VAL A 34 19.74 -31.14 -83.59
CA VAL A 34 20.39 -31.19 -82.26
C VAL A 34 21.14 -29.90 -81.85
N LEU A 35 21.10 -28.82 -82.65
CA LEU A 35 21.94 -27.65 -82.43
C LEU A 35 21.27 -26.40 -81.82
N THR A 36 20.00 -26.46 -81.41
CA THR A 36 19.33 -25.35 -80.70
C THR A 36 19.03 -25.60 -79.21
N ALA A 37 19.12 -26.85 -78.73
CA ALA A 37 18.79 -27.21 -77.34
C ALA A 37 19.71 -26.58 -76.28
N ARG A 38 20.99 -26.33 -76.62
CA ARG A 38 21.98 -25.77 -75.68
C ARG A 38 21.73 -24.30 -75.33
N ARG A 39 21.04 -23.54 -76.20
CA ARG A 39 20.72 -22.12 -75.97
C ARG A 39 19.47 -21.93 -75.09
N ASN A 40 18.53 -22.87 -75.15
CA ASN A 40 17.33 -22.87 -74.32
C ASN A 40 17.61 -23.35 -72.88
N TYR A 41 18.50 -24.32 -72.68
CA TYR A 41 18.87 -24.81 -71.35
C TYR A 41 19.43 -23.71 -70.43
N LYS A 42 20.27 -22.81 -70.96
CA LYS A 42 20.79 -21.66 -70.19
C LYS A 42 19.71 -20.66 -69.80
N LYS A 43 18.72 -20.43 -70.67
CA LYS A 43 17.56 -19.57 -70.36
C LYS A 43 16.66 -20.20 -69.30
N THR A 44 16.41 -21.50 -69.38
CA THR A 44 15.59 -22.21 -68.40
C THR A 44 16.25 -22.24 -67.03
N ILE A 45 17.56 -22.50 -66.94
CA ILE A 45 18.30 -22.42 -65.67
C ILE A 45 18.21 -21.00 -65.10
N PHE A 46 18.49 -19.97 -65.91
CA PHE A 46 18.43 -18.59 -65.46
C PHE A 46 17.04 -18.21 -64.92
N LEU A 47 15.96 -18.63 -65.59
CA LEU A 47 14.59 -18.38 -65.15
C LEU A 47 14.29 -19.08 -63.82
N PHE A 48 14.73 -20.33 -63.65
CA PHE A 48 14.57 -21.07 -62.39
C PHE A 48 15.35 -20.42 -61.25
N THR A 49 16.59 -20.00 -61.49
CA THR A 49 17.40 -19.31 -60.47
C THR A 49 16.79 -17.97 -60.09
N LEU A 50 16.24 -17.24 -61.06
CA LEU A 50 15.54 -15.97 -60.82
C LEU A 50 14.26 -16.18 -59.99
N CYS A 51 13.42 -17.16 -60.34
CA CYS A 51 12.22 -17.50 -59.57
C CYS A 51 12.56 -17.93 -58.14
N PHE A 52 13.62 -18.73 -57.96
CA PHE A 52 14.08 -19.15 -56.65
C PHE A 52 14.59 -17.96 -55.81
N LEU A 53 15.34 -17.04 -56.40
CA LEU A 53 15.77 -15.80 -55.76
C LEU A 53 14.58 -14.91 -55.35
N ILE A 54 13.56 -14.79 -56.21
CA ILE A 54 12.33 -14.04 -55.87
C ILE A 54 11.64 -14.70 -54.67
N LEU A 55 11.51 -16.03 -54.65
CA LEU A 55 10.90 -16.73 -53.51
C LEU A 55 11.70 -16.56 -52.21
N ILE A 56 13.04 -16.58 -52.28
CA ILE A 56 13.88 -16.30 -51.10
C ILE A 56 13.69 -14.86 -50.63
N VAL A 57 13.73 -13.87 -51.53
CA VAL A 57 13.58 -12.46 -51.17
C VAL A 57 12.19 -12.20 -50.59
N SER A 58 11.14 -12.79 -51.17
CA SER A 58 9.78 -12.71 -50.63
C SER A 58 9.67 -13.40 -49.26
N GLY A 59 10.29 -14.57 -49.09
CA GLY A 59 10.33 -15.29 -47.81
C GLY A 59 11.07 -14.53 -46.72
N VAL A 60 12.23 -13.94 -47.03
CA VAL A 60 13.02 -13.11 -46.11
C VAL A 60 12.29 -11.81 -45.79
N SER A 61 11.66 -11.16 -46.78
CA SER A 61 10.86 -9.94 -46.54
C SER A 61 9.66 -10.23 -45.65
N LEU A 62 8.98 -11.36 -45.86
CA LEU A 62 7.90 -11.83 -45.00
C LEU A 62 8.41 -12.15 -43.59
N PHE A 63 9.56 -12.81 -43.47
CA PHE A 63 10.17 -13.10 -42.17
C PHE A 63 10.57 -11.83 -41.42
N ILE A 64 11.23 -10.87 -42.07
CA ILE A 64 11.58 -9.57 -41.47
C ILE A 64 10.33 -8.79 -41.07
N TYR A 65 9.27 -8.83 -41.90
CA TYR A 65 7.99 -8.22 -41.57
C TYR A 65 7.37 -8.88 -40.32
N LEU A 66 7.31 -10.22 -40.26
CA LEU A 66 6.78 -10.94 -39.11
C LEU A 66 7.64 -10.76 -37.84
N ASP A 67 8.96 -10.70 -37.97
CA ASP A 67 9.88 -10.44 -36.86
C ASP A 67 9.76 -8.99 -36.36
N SER A 68 9.60 -8.02 -37.26
CA SER A 68 9.29 -6.63 -36.91
C SER A 68 7.96 -6.50 -36.17
N GLN A 69 6.95 -7.31 -36.53
CA GLN A 69 5.64 -7.35 -35.83
C GLN A 69 5.75 -8.03 -34.45
N ASN A 70 6.68 -8.97 -34.27
CA ASN A 70 6.96 -9.57 -32.96
C ASN A 70 7.81 -8.66 -32.05
N ASN A 71 8.48 -7.66 -32.62
CA ASN A 71 9.31 -6.68 -31.90
C ASN A 71 8.56 -5.37 -31.59
N ILE A 72 7.24 -5.41 -31.37
CA ILE A 72 6.53 -4.28 -30.75
C ILE A 72 7.23 -3.98 -29.43
N LYS A 73 7.82 -2.78 -29.34
CA LYS A 73 8.72 -2.39 -28.26
C LYS A 73 8.05 -2.65 -26.90
N PRO A 74 8.78 -3.24 -25.93
CA PRO A 74 8.28 -3.36 -24.56
C PRO A 74 7.88 -1.97 -24.07
N GLY A 75 6.70 -1.90 -23.43
CA GLY A 75 5.88 -0.72 -23.13
C GLY A 75 6.59 0.64 -23.18
N ILE A 76 6.03 1.56 -23.96
CA ILE A 76 6.47 2.95 -24.00
C ILE A 76 6.20 3.57 -22.62
N ARG A 77 7.25 3.78 -21.83
CA ARG A 77 7.15 4.48 -20.54
C ARG A 77 7.13 5.98 -20.74
N ASN A 78 6.29 6.66 -19.99
CA ASN A 78 6.31 8.12 -19.94
C ASN A 78 7.46 8.59 -19.03
N PRO A 79 8.30 9.56 -19.47
CA PRO A 79 9.36 10.11 -18.62
C PRO A 79 8.84 10.83 -17.37
N ASN A 80 7.58 11.26 -17.36
CA ASN A 80 6.96 11.99 -16.24
C ASN A 80 6.26 11.07 -15.22
N GLY A 81 6.44 9.75 -15.34
CA GLY A 81 5.73 8.75 -14.54
C GLY A 81 4.38 8.37 -15.14
N ASP A 82 4.05 7.08 -15.08
CA ASP A 82 2.82 6.55 -15.63
C ASP A 82 1.69 6.61 -14.59
N LYS A 83 0.50 7.08 -14.98
CA LYS A 83 -0.72 7.07 -14.15
C LYS A 83 -1.20 5.66 -13.84
N GLY A 84 -0.90 4.72 -14.74
CA GLY A 84 -1.31 3.33 -14.69
C GLY A 84 -0.94 2.63 -16.00
N THR A 85 -1.30 1.35 -16.13
CA THR A 85 -1.06 0.51 -17.31
C THR A 85 -2.38 0.04 -17.91
N ILE A 86 -2.58 0.36 -19.19
CA ILE A 86 -3.70 -0.11 -20.00
C ILE A 86 -3.22 -1.26 -20.87
N LEU A 87 -3.92 -2.39 -20.81
CA LEU A 87 -3.70 -3.51 -21.72
C LEU A 87 -4.58 -3.34 -22.96
N PHE A 88 -3.97 -3.26 -24.13
CA PHE A 88 -4.66 -3.30 -25.41
C PHE A 88 -4.55 -4.70 -26.04
N ILE A 89 -5.68 -5.39 -26.15
CA ILE A 89 -5.75 -6.74 -26.73
C ILE A 89 -6.27 -6.64 -28.16
N TYR A 90 -5.59 -7.33 -29.08
CA TYR A 90 -5.95 -7.29 -30.51
C TYR A 90 -5.82 -8.66 -31.18
N SER A 91 -6.55 -8.87 -32.28
CA SER A 91 -6.41 -10.07 -33.12
C SER A 91 -5.38 -9.87 -34.23
N LEU A 92 -4.39 -10.78 -34.33
CA LEU A 92 -3.34 -10.75 -35.35
C LEU A 92 -3.86 -10.90 -36.79
N THR A 93 -5.03 -11.52 -36.97
CA THR A 93 -5.67 -11.67 -38.29
C THR A 93 -6.09 -10.35 -38.93
N PHE A 94 -5.87 -9.23 -38.24
CA PHE A 94 -6.32 -7.90 -38.63
C PHE A 94 -5.28 -6.78 -38.47
N PHE A 95 -3.99 -7.09 -38.41
CA PHE A 95 -2.97 -6.04 -38.61
C PHE A 95 -2.87 -5.64 -40.09
N ASP A 96 -4.01 -5.22 -40.64
CA ASP A 96 -4.05 -4.41 -41.85
C ASP A 96 -3.67 -2.95 -41.51
N ARG A 97 -3.56 -2.11 -42.55
CA ARG A 97 -3.18 -0.71 -42.38
C ARG A 97 -4.11 0.06 -41.44
N SER A 98 -5.39 -0.32 -41.36
CA SER A 98 -6.39 0.35 -40.51
C SER A 98 -6.22 -0.01 -39.03
N GLY A 99 -5.87 -1.26 -38.72
CA GLY A 99 -5.59 -1.70 -37.35
C GLY A 99 -4.33 -1.06 -36.75
N GLN A 100 -3.26 -0.93 -37.55
CA GLN A 100 -2.04 -0.22 -37.12
C GLN A 100 -2.30 1.27 -36.91
N GLU A 101 -2.98 1.94 -37.85
CA GLU A 101 -3.31 3.37 -37.72
C GLU A 101 -4.18 3.63 -36.48
N LEU A 102 -5.12 2.72 -36.21
CA LEU A 102 -5.90 2.75 -34.99
C LEU A 102 -5.00 2.63 -33.75
N LEU A 103 -4.16 1.60 -33.68
CA LEU A 103 -3.27 1.40 -32.54
C LEU A 103 -2.35 2.61 -32.32
N ASP A 104 -1.81 3.21 -33.37
CA ASP A 104 -0.93 4.38 -33.28
C ASP A 104 -1.67 5.57 -32.67
N LYS A 105 -2.93 5.80 -33.08
CA LYS A 105 -3.77 6.87 -32.52
C LYS A 105 -4.14 6.61 -31.07
N ILE A 106 -4.59 5.40 -30.74
CA ILE A 106 -4.88 4.97 -29.37
C ILE A 106 -3.63 5.17 -28.49
N SER A 107 -2.48 4.69 -28.96
CA SER A 107 -1.20 4.83 -28.27
C SER A 107 -0.86 6.30 -28.03
N SER A 108 -1.00 7.15 -29.05
CA SER A 108 -0.70 8.57 -28.93
C SER A 108 -1.57 9.26 -27.87
N GLN A 109 -2.86 8.93 -27.79
CA GLN A 109 -3.79 9.50 -26.83
C GLN A 109 -3.52 8.99 -25.41
N ILE A 110 -3.29 7.68 -25.25
CA ILE A 110 -2.94 7.07 -23.95
C ILE A 110 -1.63 7.66 -23.41
N ILE A 111 -0.61 7.79 -24.26
CA ILE A 111 0.68 8.38 -23.89
C ILE A 111 0.52 9.86 -23.54
N LYS A 112 -0.27 10.62 -24.31
CA LYS A 112 -0.56 12.05 -24.04
C LYS A 112 -1.18 12.25 -22.66
N GLU A 113 -1.99 11.31 -22.20
CA GLU A 113 -2.61 11.33 -20.88
C GLU A 113 -1.72 10.74 -19.76
N ASN A 114 -0.45 10.44 -20.07
CA ASN A 114 0.54 9.82 -19.19
C ASN A 114 0.16 8.41 -18.70
N TRP A 115 -0.49 7.60 -19.53
CA TRP A 115 -0.72 6.18 -19.24
C TRP A 115 0.29 5.31 -19.98
N ARG A 116 0.65 4.17 -19.38
CA ARG A 116 1.45 3.15 -20.05
C ARG A 116 0.53 2.26 -20.87
N LEU A 117 0.89 2.02 -22.12
CA LEU A 117 0.20 1.07 -22.98
C LEU A 117 1.01 -0.22 -23.10
N GLU A 118 0.37 -1.35 -22.83
CA GLU A 118 0.87 -2.67 -23.20
C GLU A 118 -0.03 -3.28 -24.26
N VAL A 119 0.56 -3.80 -25.33
CA VAL A 119 -0.18 -4.35 -26.46
C VAL A 119 0.03 -5.85 -26.47
N LEU A 120 -1.06 -6.62 -26.42
CA LEU A 120 -1.01 -8.08 -26.33
C LEU A 120 -1.87 -8.71 -27.44
N PRO A 121 -1.26 -9.53 -28.32
CA PRO A 121 -2.01 -10.36 -29.23
C PRO A 121 -2.98 -11.28 -28.46
N ILE A 122 -4.18 -11.46 -29.01
CA ILE A 122 -5.27 -12.26 -28.43
C ILE A 122 -4.87 -13.72 -28.16
N ASP A 123 -3.95 -14.28 -28.97
CA ASP A 123 -3.42 -15.63 -28.90
C ASP A 123 -2.30 -15.80 -27.87
N LYS A 124 -1.74 -14.69 -27.36
CA LYS A 124 -0.73 -14.71 -26.30
C LYS A 124 -1.43 -14.76 -24.95
N LYS A 125 -0.95 -15.65 -24.07
CA LYS A 125 -1.43 -15.76 -22.69
C LYS A 125 -1.10 -14.49 -21.90
N LEU A 126 -2.01 -14.13 -21.00
CA LEU A 126 -1.80 -13.08 -20.01
C LEU A 126 -0.81 -13.67 -19.02
N THR A 127 0.37 -13.08 -18.92
CA THR A 127 1.29 -13.44 -17.85
C THR A 127 0.71 -12.87 -16.56
N ASN A 128 0.39 -13.75 -15.60
CA ASN A 128 -0.30 -13.45 -14.34
C ASN A 128 0.39 -12.42 -13.40
N THR A 129 1.46 -11.75 -13.83
CA THR A 129 2.32 -10.95 -12.97
C THR A 129 2.13 -9.45 -13.08
N THR A 130 1.49 -8.96 -14.14
CA THR A 130 1.32 -7.51 -14.33
C THR A 130 -0.12 -7.12 -13.98
N PRO A 131 -0.35 -6.37 -12.89
CA PRO A 131 -1.65 -5.76 -12.66
C PRO A 131 -1.86 -4.67 -13.72
N TYR A 132 -3.00 -4.72 -14.40
CA TYR A 132 -3.45 -3.66 -15.31
C TYR A 132 -4.50 -2.82 -14.58
N ASP A 133 -4.64 -1.56 -14.96
CA ASP A 133 -5.65 -0.66 -14.41
C ASP A 133 -6.88 -0.56 -15.33
N ALA A 134 -6.70 -0.95 -16.60
CA ALA A 134 -7.75 -1.00 -17.60
C ALA A 134 -7.42 -2.02 -18.69
N ILE A 135 -8.45 -2.60 -19.29
CA ILE A 135 -8.31 -3.43 -20.48
C ILE A 135 -9.15 -2.83 -21.60
N ASN A 136 -8.50 -2.63 -22.74
CA ASN A 136 -9.10 -2.25 -23.99
C ASN A 136 -8.94 -3.43 -24.96
N ALA A 137 -10.03 -3.94 -25.51
CA ALA A 137 -9.97 -5.07 -26.45
C ALA A 137 -10.61 -4.70 -27.79
N TYR A 138 -9.89 -4.93 -28.88
CA TYR A 138 -10.37 -4.73 -30.25
C TYR A 138 -10.67 -6.07 -30.92
N ILE A 139 -11.90 -6.22 -31.42
CA ILE A 139 -12.42 -7.50 -31.92
C ILE A 139 -12.94 -7.33 -33.35
N PRO A 140 -12.30 -7.97 -34.33
CA PRO A 140 -12.83 -7.97 -35.70
C PRO A 140 -14.03 -8.92 -35.84
N SER A 141 -15.04 -8.49 -36.59
CA SER A 141 -16.29 -9.21 -36.81
C SER A 141 -16.20 -10.27 -37.90
N LEU A 142 -15.05 -10.46 -38.55
CA LEU A 142 -14.94 -11.32 -39.73
C LEU A 142 -15.29 -12.79 -39.42
N TRP A 143 -15.47 -13.15 -38.15
CA TRP A 143 -15.79 -14.50 -37.74
C TRP A 143 -17.25 -14.55 -37.33
N GLY A 144 -18.11 -14.85 -38.31
CA GLY A 144 -19.48 -15.24 -38.06
C GLY A 144 -19.49 -16.52 -37.21
N ASN A 145 -19.99 -16.38 -35.97
CA ASN A 145 -20.19 -17.42 -34.95
C ASN A 145 -18.91 -18.02 -34.33
N GLU A 146 -18.75 -17.81 -33.02
CA GLU A 146 -17.87 -18.53 -32.09
C GLU A 146 -16.34 -18.37 -32.30
N ASN A 147 -15.82 -17.18 -32.01
CA ASN A 147 -14.39 -17.07 -31.69
C ASN A 147 -14.13 -17.63 -30.28
N LYS A 148 -14.06 -18.96 -30.17
CA LYS A 148 -13.85 -19.66 -28.88
C LYS A 148 -12.57 -19.24 -28.18
N ASP A 149 -11.54 -18.87 -28.93
CA ASP A 149 -10.29 -18.37 -28.35
C ASP A 149 -10.51 -17.01 -27.70
N PHE A 150 -11.29 -16.13 -28.33
CA PHE A 150 -11.65 -14.85 -27.74
C PHE A 150 -12.60 -14.99 -26.55
N GLU A 151 -13.64 -15.80 -26.66
CA GLU A 151 -14.54 -16.06 -25.53
C GLU A 151 -13.77 -16.61 -24.34
N LYS A 152 -12.89 -17.60 -24.57
CA LYS A 152 -11.97 -18.10 -23.55
C LYS A 152 -11.11 -16.98 -22.98
N ARG A 153 -10.62 -16.07 -23.81
CA ARG A 153 -9.76 -14.95 -23.37
C ARG A 153 -10.51 -13.92 -22.53
N ILE A 154 -11.72 -13.59 -22.94
CA ILE A 154 -12.62 -12.72 -22.18
C ILE A 154 -12.99 -13.39 -20.86
N GLN A 155 -13.21 -14.70 -20.83
CA GLN A 155 -13.42 -15.45 -19.58
C GLN A 155 -12.15 -15.45 -18.71
N GLU A 156 -10.95 -15.54 -19.29
CA GLU A 156 -9.70 -15.39 -18.55
C GLU A 156 -9.57 -13.99 -17.93
N ILE A 157 -9.89 -12.93 -18.68
CA ILE A 157 -9.91 -11.54 -18.19
C ILE A 157 -10.95 -11.38 -17.07
N LYS A 158 -12.16 -11.87 -17.33
CA LYS A 158 -13.30 -11.87 -16.40
C LYS A 158 -12.95 -12.56 -15.07
N ASN A 159 -12.20 -13.66 -15.12
CA ASN A 159 -11.81 -14.43 -13.93
C ASN A 159 -10.57 -13.87 -13.23
N ALA A 160 -9.71 -13.15 -13.96
CA ALA A 160 -8.44 -12.69 -13.43
C ALA A 160 -8.60 -11.43 -12.56
N THR A 161 -9.60 -10.56 -12.82
CA THR A 161 -9.52 -9.18 -12.31
C THR A 161 -10.86 -8.45 -12.15
N ASP A 162 -10.97 -7.61 -11.12
CA ASP A 162 -12.04 -6.59 -10.93
C ASP A 162 -11.78 -5.30 -11.76
N ILE A 163 -10.95 -5.38 -12.81
CA ILE A 163 -10.49 -4.23 -13.59
C ILE A 163 -11.60 -3.71 -14.52
N PRO A 164 -11.70 -2.38 -14.73
CA PRO A 164 -12.57 -1.81 -15.73
C PRO A 164 -12.20 -2.21 -17.17
N VAL A 165 -13.20 -2.59 -17.97
CA VAL A 165 -13.01 -3.06 -19.36
C VAL A 165 -13.80 -2.20 -20.33
N VAL A 166 -13.14 -1.79 -21.42
CA VAL A 166 -13.79 -1.23 -22.62
C VAL A 166 -13.52 -2.14 -23.81
N LEU A 167 -14.59 -2.43 -24.55
CA LEU A 167 -14.58 -3.41 -25.63
C LEU A 167 -14.95 -2.71 -26.94
N PHE A 168 -14.05 -2.71 -27.91
CA PHE A 168 -14.32 -2.23 -29.26
C PHE A 168 -14.59 -3.42 -30.18
N VAL A 169 -15.80 -3.50 -30.70
CA VAL A 169 -16.21 -4.56 -31.65
C VAL A 169 -16.32 -3.92 -33.03
N LYS A 170 -15.47 -4.32 -33.97
CA LYS A 170 -15.51 -3.79 -35.35
C LYS A 170 -16.11 -4.80 -36.32
N GLY A 171 -17.20 -4.43 -36.97
CA GLY A 171 -17.62 -4.97 -38.28
C GLY A 171 -19.07 -5.51 -38.37
N ASN A 172 -19.42 -6.22 -39.44
CA ASN A 172 -20.81 -6.43 -39.91
C ASN A 172 -21.80 -7.11 -38.93
N ASN A 173 -21.34 -7.83 -37.90
CA ASN A 173 -22.18 -8.47 -36.86
C ASN A 173 -21.92 -7.91 -35.45
N SER A 174 -21.37 -6.71 -35.37
CA SER A 174 -20.93 -6.06 -34.15
C SER A 174 -22.01 -5.94 -33.07
N GLU A 175 -23.28 -5.71 -33.41
CA GLU A 175 -24.34 -5.57 -32.40
C GLU A 175 -24.61 -6.89 -31.66
N LYS A 176 -24.70 -8.00 -32.41
CA LYS A 176 -24.84 -9.35 -31.82
C LYS A 176 -23.63 -9.72 -30.96
N ASN A 177 -22.43 -9.42 -31.46
CA ASN A 177 -21.19 -9.68 -30.73
C ASN A 177 -21.09 -8.81 -29.46
N LYS A 178 -21.54 -7.55 -29.54
CA LYS A 178 -21.65 -6.63 -28.40
C LYS A 178 -22.55 -7.21 -27.33
N GLU A 179 -23.73 -7.74 -27.67
CA GLU A 179 -24.62 -8.39 -26.69
C GLU A 179 -23.95 -9.60 -26.03
N ILE A 180 -23.32 -10.48 -26.81
CA ILE A 180 -22.64 -11.68 -26.29
C ILE A 180 -21.52 -11.30 -25.33
N TYR A 181 -20.64 -10.38 -25.70
CA TYR A 181 -19.51 -10.00 -24.86
C TYR A 181 -19.92 -9.16 -23.67
N SER A 182 -20.94 -8.31 -23.83
CA SER A 182 -21.54 -7.59 -22.70
C SER A 182 -22.10 -8.57 -21.69
N HIS A 183 -22.81 -9.60 -22.16
CA HIS A 183 -23.36 -10.65 -21.28
C HIS A 183 -22.25 -11.39 -20.53
N ILE A 184 -21.22 -11.89 -21.24
CA ILE A 184 -20.10 -12.62 -20.63
C ILE A 184 -19.41 -11.79 -19.53
N LEU A 185 -19.18 -10.50 -19.80
CA LEU A 185 -18.52 -9.61 -18.85
C LEU A 185 -19.43 -9.17 -17.69
N SER A 186 -20.75 -9.04 -17.93
CA SER A 186 -21.73 -8.56 -16.93
C SER A 186 -22.02 -9.57 -15.82
N GLU A 187 -21.71 -10.84 -16.05
CA GLU A 187 -21.88 -11.92 -15.08
C GLU A 187 -20.84 -11.86 -13.93
N ASN A 188 -19.85 -10.96 -13.99
CA ASN A 188 -18.86 -10.76 -12.91
C ASN A 188 -18.86 -9.32 -12.39
N LYS A 189 -18.07 -9.08 -11.34
CA LYS A 189 -17.88 -7.75 -10.73
C LYS A 189 -17.13 -6.74 -11.62
N SER A 190 -16.61 -7.17 -12.77
CA SER A 190 -15.90 -6.31 -13.70
C SER A 190 -16.82 -5.18 -14.20
N GLN A 191 -16.35 -3.93 -14.11
CA GLN A 191 -17.12 -2.79 -14.61
C GLN A 191 -16.95 -2.69 -16.12
N ILE A 192 -17.97 -3.09 -16.88
CA ILE A 192 -18.05 -2.77 -18.31
C ILE A 192 -18.39 -1.30 -18.43
N ILE A 193 -17.50 -0.53 -19.03
CA ILE A 193 -17.70 0.91 -19.14
C ILE A 193 -18.37 1.23 -20.47
N ALA A 194 -17.93 0.58 -21.55
CA ALA A 194 -18.51 0.74 -22.88
C ALA A 194 -18.26 -0.47 -23.78
N VAL A 195 -19.19 -0.70 -24.70
CA VAL A 195 -19.03 -1.59 -25.83
C VAL A 195 -19.46 -0.86 -27.08
N ASP A 196 -18.49 -0.53 -27.95
CA ASP A 196 -18.75 0.30 -29.12
C ASP A 196 -18.51 -0.44 -30.41
N ASN A 197 -19.38 -0.12 -31.38
CA ASN A 197 -19.35 -0.67 -32.71
C ASN A 197 -18.57 0.28 -33.61
N LEU A 198 -17.39 -0.14 -34.05
CA LEU A 198 -16.61 0.63 -35.01
C LEU A 198 -17.09 0.28 -36.42
N GLY A 199 -17.53 1.31 -37.15
CA GLY A 199 -17.87 1.20 -38.56
C GLY A 199 -16.64 0.94 -39.45
N ASN A 200 -16.81 1.21 -40.75
CA ASN A 200 -15.73 1.12 -41.73
C ASN A 200 -15.16 2.50 -42.12
N ASN A 201 -15.51 3.58 -41.41
CA ASN A 201 -15.26 4.95 -41.87
C ASN A 201 -14.35 5.72 -40.90
N ASP A 202 -13.61 6.72 -41.40
CA ASP A 202 -12.69 7.54 -40.58
C ASP A 202 -13.36 8.27 -39.40
N SER A 203 -14.69 8.43 -39.42
CA SER A 203 -15.50 8.95 -38.29
C SER A 203 -15.40 8.10 -37.01
N ASP A 204 -14.94 6.86 -37.12
CA ASP A 204 -14.78 5.94 -35.99
C ASP A 204 -13.64 6.37 -35.06
N ILE A 205 -12.68 7.16 -35.53
CA ILE A 205 -11.52 7.61 -34.74
C ILE A 205 -11.90 8.61 -33.65
N ASP A 206 -12.83 9.53 -33.94
CA ASP A 206 -13.31 10.49 -32.94
C ASP A 206 -14.13 9.79 -31.85
N LEU A 207 -14.88 8.75 -32.23
CA LEU A 207 -15.59 7.88 -31.29
C LEU A 207 -14.60 7.14 -30.38
N ILE A 208 -13.55 6.54 -30.95
CA ILE A 208 -12.51 5.85 -30.17
C ILE A 208 -11.83 6.79 -29.18
N SER A 209 -11.53 8.03 -29.59
CA SER A 209 -10.92 9.02 -28.70
C SER A 209 -11.85 9.38 -27.53
N LYS A 210 -13.15 9.51 -27.79
CA LYS A 210 -14.17 9.72 -26.77
C LYS A 210 -14.27 8.52 -25.82
N ASP A 211 -14.24 7.31 -26.35
CA ASP A 211 -14.39 6.07 -25.57
C ASP A 211 -13.13 5.77 -24.74
N ILE A 212 -11.94 6.13 -25.23
CA ILE A 212 -10.72 6.13 -24.42
C ILE A 212 -10.85 7.12 -23.26
N ASN A 213 -11.30 8.35 -23.50
CA ASN A 213 -11.48 9.31 -22.41
C ASN A 213 -12.51 8.82 -21.38
N LEU A 214 -13.55 8.12 -21.85
CA LEU A 214 -14.53 7.46 -20.99
C LEU A 214 -13.92 6.30 -20.19
N LEU A 215 -13.07 5.47 -20.82
CA LEU A 215 -12.29 4.42 -20.16
C LEU A 215 -11.43 5.01 -19.05
N LEU A 216 -10.63 6.03 -19.38
CA LEU A 216 -9.75 6.70 -18.44
C LEU A 216 -10.55 7.23 -17.25
N LYS A 217 -11.63 7.98 -17.51
CA LYS A 217 -12.48 8.54 -16.45
C LYS A 217 -13.08 7.45 -15.55
N ALA A 218 -13.51 6.34 -16.12
CA ALA A 218 -14.10 5.26 -15.34
C ALA A 218 -13.04 4.47 -14.55
N THR A 219 -11.81 4.33 -15.06
CA THR A 219 -10.68 3.83 -14.26
C THR A 219 -10.37 4.76 -13.09
N GLU A 220 -10.33 6.07 -13.33
CA GLU A 220 -10.13 7.06 -12.25
C GLU A 220 -11.23 6.97 -11.17
N GLU A 221 -12.50 6.84 -11.56
CA GLU A 221 -13.60 6.65 -10.61
C GLU A 221 -13.55 5.28 -9.91
N HIS A 222 -13.11 4.23 -10.60
CA HIS A 222 -12.91 2.90 -10.00
C HIS A 222 -11.83 2.93 -8.90
N ASP A 223 -10.66 3.50 -9.20
CA ASP A 223 -9.56 3.67 -8.23
C ASP A 223 -10.03 4.48 -7.02
N LYS A 224 -10.80 5.54 -7.25
CA LYS A 224 -11.38 6.37 -6.20
C LYS A 224 -12.36 5.59 -5.30
N GLN A 225 -13.20 4.71 -5.86
CA GLN A 225 -14.08 3.86 -5.06
C GLN A 225 -13.30 2.80 -4.27
N ASN A 226 -12.25 2.22 -4.86
CA ASN A 226 -11.38 1.26 -4.18
C ASN A 226 -10.69 1.89 -2.96
N ASP A 227 -10.14 3.09 -3.11
CA ASP A 227 -9.51 3.83 -2.01
C ASP A 227 -10.52 4.27 -0.95
N LYS A 228 -11.73 4.66 -1.34
CA LYS A 228 -12.82 4.91 -0.41
C LYS A 228 -13.12 3.69 0.47
N LEU A 229 -13.19 2.50 -0.13
CA LEU A 229 -13.42 1.25 0.62
C LEU A 229 -12.27 0.95 1.61
N ARG A 230 -11.02 1.26 1.24
CA ARG A 230 -9.85 1.14 2.13
C ARG A 230 -9.96 2.10 3.31
N ILE A 231 -10.33 3.35 3.08
CA ILE A 231 -10.50 4.36 4.14
C ILE A 231 -11.65 3.96 5.09
N ASP A 232 -12.80 3.55 4.55
CA ASP A 232 -13.93 3.04 5.35
C ASP A 232 -13.52 1.86 6.23
N GLN A 233 -12.63 1.00 5.74
CA GLN A 233 -12.08 -0.11 6.52
C GLN A 233 -11.16 0.38 7.64
N PHE A 234 -10.27 1.34 7.36
CA PHE A 234 -9.39 1.93 8.37
C PHE A 234 -10.18 2.61 9.49
N GLN A 235 -11.25 3.33 9.15
CA GLN A 235 -12.13 3.95 10.14
C GLN A 235 -12.87 2.91 10.99
N ARG A 236 -13.40 1.84 10.36
CA ARG A 236 -14.00 0.72 11.11
C ARG A 236 -13.00 0.05 12.04
N LEU A 237 -11.76 -0.17 11.60
CA LEU A 237 -10.69 -0.71 12.44
C LEU A 237 -10.35 0.23 13.61
N SER A 238 -10.22 1.53 13.34
CA SER A 238 -10.00 2.56 14.35
C SER A 238 -11.11 2.56 15.41
N ASN A 239 -12.37 2.51 14.98
CA ASN A 239 -13.52 2.43 15.88
C ASN A 239 -13.50 1.16 16.74
N ASN A 240 -13.17 0.00 16.16
CA ASN A 240 -13.07 -1.25 16.92
C ASN A 240 -11.94 -1.19 17.98
N ILE A 241 -10.80 -0.59 17.64
CA ILE A 241 -9.69 -0.41 18.60
C ILE A 241 -10.07 0.55 19.72
N TYR A 242 -10.80 1.63 19.38
CA TYR A 242 -11.32 2.57 20.36
C TYR A 242 -12.33 1.90 21.30
N ASP A 243 -13.27 1.11 20.77
CA ASP A 243 -14.26 0.38 21.57
C ASP A 243 -13.57 -0.66 22.48
N TYR A 244 -12.55 -1.36 21.97
CA TYR A 244 -11.71 -2.24 22.79
C TYR A 244 -11.06 -1.45 23.94
N PHE A 245 -10.47 -0.28 23.65
CA PHE A 245 -9.85 0.57 24.65
C PHE A 245 -10.83 0.97 25.75
N LEU A 246 -12.04 1.41 25.38
CA LEU A 246 -13.07 1.78 26.36
C LEU A 246 -13.45 0.61 27.28
N ASN A 247 -13.60 -0.58 26.70
CA ASN A 247 -14.04 -1.77 27.44
C ASN A 247 -12.95 -2.34 28.34
N GLN A 248 -11.69 -2.34 27.86
CA GLN A 248 -10.59 -3.01 28.53
C GLN A 248 -9.69 -2.06 29.34
N GLN A 249 -9.84 -0.74 29.14
CA GLN A 249 -8.95 0.30 29.68
C GLN A 249 -7.47 0.07 29.34
N LYS A 250 -7.21 -0.73 28.29
CA LYS A 250 -5.90 -1.04 27.71
C LYS A 250 -6.06 -1.14 26.20
N LEU A 251 -5.00 -0.84 25.47
CA LEU A 251 -4.96 -1.04 24.03
C LEU A 251 -4.61 -2.48 23.66
N PRO A 252 -5.08 -2.98 22.50
CA PRO A 252 -4.64 -4.26 21.99
C PRO A 252 -3.15 -4.20 21.66
N VAL A 253 -2.37 -5.16 22.17
CA VAL A 253 -0.91 -5.20 21.95
C VAL A 253 -0.60 -5.57 20.49
N THR A 254 -1.45 -6.40 19.88
CA THR A 254 -1.39 -6.79 18.47
C THR A 254 -2.80 -6.77 17.89
N LEU A 255 -2.94 -6.55 16.58
CA LEU A 255 -4.25 -6.68 15.92
C LEU A 255 -4.73 -8.15 15.84
N SER A 256 -3.91 -9.11 16.24
CA SER A 256 -4.29 -10.53 16.41
C SER A 256 -5.01 -10.82 17.73
N ASP A 257 -5.24 -9.80 18.58
CA ASP A 257 -6.15 -9.94 19.72
C ASP A 257 -7.55 -10.32 19.19
N PRO A 258 -8.21 -11.38 19.73
CA PRO A 258 -9.44 -11.96 19.19
C PRO A 258 -10.61 -10.98 18.99
N VAL A 259 -10.51 -9.77 19.54
CA VAL A 259 -11.50 -8.71 19.33
C VAL A 259 -11.41 -8.05 17.94
N LEU A 260 -10.26 -8.18 17.27
CA LEU A 260 -10.04 -7.65 15.93
C LEU A 260 -10.08 -8.82 14.93
N ASP A 261 -11.27 -9.05 14.39
CA ASP A 261 -11.54 -10.06 13.36
C ASP A 261 -10.46 -10.03 12.26
N PRO A 262 -9.68 -11.12 12.06
CA PRO A 262 -8.58 -11.16 11.10
C PRO A 262 -8.99 -10.84 9.66
N GLU A 263 -10.23 -11.11 9.27
CA GLU A 263 -10.74 -10.74 7.94
C GLU A 263 -10.89 -9.22 7.80
N ARG A 264 -11.05 -8.49 8.91
CA ARG A 264 -11.08 -7.02 8.92
C ARG A 264 -9.70 -6.38 8.81
N ILE A 265 -8.62 -7.15 8.87
CA ILE A 265 -7.25 -6.64 8.73
C ILE A 265 -6.73 -6.88 7.30
N LYS A 266 -7.58 -7.30 6.36
CA LYS A 266 -7.19 -7.46 4.95
C LYS A 266 -7.70 -6.32 4.11
N ASP A 267 -6.85 -5.74 3.28
CA ASP A 267 -7.23 -4.75 2.27
C ASP A 267 -8.47 -5.25 1.49
N PRO A 268 -9.51 -4.42 1.35
CA PRO A 268 -10.80 -4.90 0.89
C PRO A 268 -10.77 -5.28 -0.59
N ILE A 269 -9.75 -4.82 -1.32
CA ILE A 269 -9.54 -5.06 -2.74
C ILE A 269 -8.56 -6.21 -2.95
N THR A 270 -7.31 -6.05 -2.47
CA THR A 270 -6.23 -7.01 -2.72
C THR A 270 -6.30 -8.25 -1.83
N LYS A 271 -7.10 -8.21 -0.75
CA LYS A 271 -7.18 -9.23 0.30
C LYS A 271 -5.86 -9.48 1.04
N GLN A 272 -4.84 -8.66 0.80
CA GLN A 272 -3.57 -8.71 1.52
C GLN A 272 -3.73 -8.12 2.92
N SER A 273 -2.96 -8.58 3.89
CA SER A 273 -2.97 -7.98 5.23
C SER A 273 -2.52 -6.52 5.19
N ILE A 274 -3.29 -5.65 5.85
CA ILE A 274 -2.97 -4.25 6.10
C ILE A 274 -1.76 -4.21 7.03
N GLU A 275 -0.74 -3.45 6.63
CA GLU A 275 0.41 -3.20 7.48
C GLU A 275 -0.02 -2.29 8.63
N TYR A 276 0.38 -2.63 9.85
CA TYR A 276 0.07 -1.79 11.00
C TYR A 276 1.25 -1.66 11.96
N HIS A 277 1.34 -0.50 12.60
CA HIS A 277 2.36 -0.22 13.61
C HIS A 277 1.72 0.51 14.79
N SER A 278 2.04 0.10 16.00
CA SER A 278 1.75 0.87 17.22
C SER A 278 3.02 1.63 17.62
N ARG A 279 3.01 2.96 17.45
CA ARG A 279 4.15 3.82 17.84
C ARG A 279 4.16 4.09 19.35
N SER A 280 3.02 3.93 20.01
CA SER A 280 2.89 4.08 21.47
C SER A 280 1.62 3.38 21.97
N LYS A 281 1.36 3.48 23.29
CA LYS A 281 0.09 3.07 23.91
C LYS A 281 -1.12 3.95 23.51
N GLN A 282 -1.05 4.72 22.42
CA GLN A 282 -2.11 5.65 22.00
C GLN A 282 -2.24 5.74 20.48
N PHE A 283 -1.14 5.66 19.75
CA PHE A 283 -1.10 5.93 18.30
C PHE A 283 -0.93 4.65 17.48
N TYR A 284 -1.78 4.53 16.46
CA TYR A 284 -1.72 3.49 15.46
C TYR A 284 -1.54 4.10 14.08
N ARG A 285 -0.87 3.32 13.23
CA ARG A 285 -0.69 3.61 11.81
C ARG A 285 -1.15 2.39 11.01
N PHE A 286 -2.06 2.57 10.06
CA PHE A 286 -2.44 1.56 9.07
C PHE A 286 -1.91 1.97 7.71
N CYS A 287 -1.15 1.10 7.04
CA CYS A 287 -0.58 1.39 5.73
C CYS A 287 -1.14 0.42 4.69
N THR A 288 -1.42 0.93 3.50
CA THR A 288 -1.77 0.14 2.33
C THR A 288 -1.28 0.85 1.07
N ARG A 289 -1.46 0.21 -0.08
CA ARG A 289 -1.28 0.83 -1.39
C ARG A 289 -2.60 1.41 -1.87
N PHE A 290 -2.60 2.70 -2.12
CA PHE A 290 -3.70 3.44 -2.72
C PHE A 290 -3.51 3.58 -4.23
N ASP A 291 -4.62 3.52 -4.96
CA ASP A 291 -4.63 3.54 -6.43
C ASP A 291 -4.89 4.96 -6.99
N TRP A 292 -5.46 5.84 -6.17
CA TRP A 292 -5.80 7.22 -6.45
C TRP A 292 -4.93 8.22 -5.67
N ASN A 293 -4.92 9.48 -6.10
CA ASN A 293 -4.25 10.59 -5.40
C ASN A 293 -5.28 11.67 -5.04
N PHE A 294 -5.85 11.61 -3.84
CA PHE A 294 -6.77 12.65 -3.37
C PHE A 294 -6.07 13.99 -3.12
N ALA A 295 -4.76 14.01 -2.84
CA ALA A 295 -4.03 15.25 -2.58
C ALA A 295 -3.81 16.14 -3.82
N LYS A 296 -3.92 15.58 -5.04
CA LYS A 296 -3.66 16.33 -6.29
C LYS A 296 -4.83 17.21 -6.74
N TYR A 297 -6.05 16.96 -6.26
CA TYR A 297 -7.24 17.65 -6.73
C TYR A 297 -7.58 18.81 -5.77
N PRO A 298 -7.69 20.06 -6.29
CA PRO A 298 -7.88 21.26 -5.46
C PRO A 298 -9.28 21.38 -4.86
N ASP A 299 -10.25 20.61 -5.35
CA ASP A 299 -11.54 20.47 -4.70
C ASP A 299 -11.38 19.64 -3.43
N PRO A 300 -12.08 19.97 -2.33
CA PRO A 300 -12.02 19.24 -1.08
C PRO A 300 -12.79 17.91 -1.21
N ILE A 301 -12.42 17.08 -2.17
CA ILE A 301 -12.70 15.65 -2.15
C ILE A 301 -11.75 15.04 -1.12
N LYS A 302 -11.81 15.56 0.11
CA LYS A 302 -11.36 14.85 1.29
C LYS A 302 -12.45 13.81 1.52
N TYR A 303 -12.11 12.54 1.36
CA TYR A 303 -13.02 11.52 1.84
C TYR A 303 -12.91 11.51 3.35
N GLU A 304 -13.89 12.13 4.02
CA GLU A 304 -13.95 12.21 5.48
C GLU A 304 -12.66 12.76 6.10
N ASP A 305 -12.21 13.92 5.62
CA ASP A 305 -11.01 14.66 6.05
C ASP A 305 -9.65 13.97 5.84
N TYR A 306 -9.62 12.77 5.28
CA TYR A 306 -8.38 12.07 4.91
C TYR A 306 -7.96 12.37 3.46
N THR A 307 -6.67 12.63 3.26
CA THR A 307 -6.04 12.75 1.94
C THR A 307 -4.79 11.89 1.91
N HIS A 308 -4.49 11.28 0.75
CA HIS A 308 -3.30 10.48 0.55
C HIS A 308 -2.73 10.66 -0.86
N LEU A 309 -1.48 10.27 -1.03
CA LEU A 309 -0.84 10.16 -2.35
C LEU A 309 -1.17 8.79 -2.98
N LYS A 310 -1.05 8.69 -4.32
CA LYS A 310 -1.07 7.38 -5.00
C LYS A 310 0.18 6.60 -4.62
N GLY A 311 0.03 5.30 -4.36
CA GLY A 311 1.12 4.44 -3.91
C GLY A 311 0.97 4.04 -2.44
N HIS A 312 2.08 3.70 -1.77
CA HIS A 312 2.05 3.33 -0.35
C HIS A 312 1.93 4.60 0.51
N ASP A 313 0.89 4.66 1.34
CA ASP A 313 0.67 5.73 2.32
C ASP A 313 -0.02 5.13 3.56
N CYS A 314 -0.08 5.91 4.64
CA CYS A 314 -0.57 5.45 5.92
C CYS A 314 -1.62 6.39 6.55
N TYR A 315 -2.67 5.77 7.07
CA TYR A 315 -3.69 6.37 7.92
C TYR A 315 -3.25 6.33 9.38
N TYR A 316 -3.26 7.48 10.05
CA TYR A 316 -2.88 7.63 11.44
C TYR A 316 -4.11 7.94 12.29
N PHE A 317 -4.22 7.31 13.46
CA PHE A 317 -5.26 7.69 14.43
C PHE A 317 -4.80 7.51 15.88
N ASN A 318 -5.42 8.28 16.76
CA ASN A 318 -5.22 8.21 18.21
C ASN A 318 -6.38 7.44 18.85
N ALA A 319 -6.10 6.27 19.41
CA ALA A 319 -7.09 5.39 20.03
C ALA A 319 -7.70 5.94 21.32
N GLN A 320 -7.22 7.07 21.85
CA GLN A 320 -7.80 7.73 23.03
C GLN A 320 -8.72 8.91 22.67
N ASN A 321 -8.74 9.36 21.41
CA ASN A 321 -9.54 10.51 21.00
C ASN A 321 -10.39 10.17 19.76
N ARG A 322 -11.64 9.78 19.99
CA ARG A 322 -12.58 9.30 18.95
C ARG A 322 -12.97 10.36 17.91
N PHE A 323 -12.87 11.65 18.25
CA PHE A 323 -13.74 12.65 17.62
C PHE A 323 -13.09 13.83 16.92
N ASN A 324 -11.76 13.91 16.86
CA ASN A 324 -11.15 14.84 15.92
C ASN A 324 -10.41 14.02 14.88
N LEU A 325 -10.88 14.09 13.63
CA LEU A 325 -10.02 13.95 12.45
C LEU A 325 -9.01 15.10 12.51
N ILE A 326 -8.07 14.95 13.43
CA ILE A 326 -6.86 15.74 13.57
C ILE A 326 -6.15 15.50 12.24
N GLN A 327 -5.84 16.57 11.51
CA GLN A 327 -5.13 16.44 10.25
C GLN A 327 -3.85 15.64 10.47
N LYS A 328 -3.41 14.82 9.50
CA LYS A 328 -2.23 13.94 9.63
C LYS A 328 -1.05 14.70 10.26
N GLU A 329 -0.88 15.95 9.83
CA GLU A 329 0.07 16.94 10.32
C GLU A 329 -0.01 17.16 11.84
N GLU A 330 -1.21 17.42 12.36
CA GLU A 330 -1.42 17.63 13.79
C GLU A 330 -1.22 16.33 14.60
N ILE A 331 -1.52 15.15 14.05
CA ILE A 331 -1.22 13.86 14.71
C ILE A 331 0.29 13.65 14.78
N LEU A 332 1.01 13.89 13.68
CA LEU A 332 2.47 13.82 13.63
C LEU A 332 3.10 14.78 14.65
N ASP A 333 2.57 16.00 14.75
CA ASP A 333 3.02 16.99 15.74
C ASP A 333 2.76 16.55 17.18
N GLN A 334 1.63 15.88 17.45
CA GLN A 334 1.37 15.27 18.76
C GLN A 334 2.33 14.12 19.07
N ILE A 335 2.63 13.26 18.09
CA ILE A 335 3.62 12.19 18.24
C ILE A 335 5.00 12.79 18.55
N ARG A 336 5.44 13.82 17.82
CA ARG A 336 6.69 14.55 18.07
C ARG A 336 6.78 15.12 19.48
N LEU A 337 5.73 15.80 19.93
CA LEU A 337 5.67 16.36 21.29
C LEU A 337 5.72 15.27 22.36
N LYS A 338 5.05 14.15 22.13
CA LYS A 338 5.10 12.98 23.01
C LYS A 338 6.51 12.38 23.05
N ASP A 339 7.13 12.15 21.89
CA ASP A 339 8.49 11.63 21.79
C ASP A 339 9.47 12.55 22.52
N PHE A 340 9.34 13.87 22.40
CA PHE A 340 10.15 14.83 23.14
C PHE A 340 10.01 14.67 24.67
N ILE A 341 8.81 14.40 25.18
CA ILE A 341 8.59 14.16 26.61
C ILE A 341 9.26 12.84 27.02
N ASP A 342 9.04 11.77 26.27
CA ASP A 342 9.58 10.44 26.57
C ASP A 342 11.12 10.46 26.52
N LEU A 343 11.72 11.06 25.48
CA LEU A 343 13.16 11.27 25.37
C LEU A 343 13.71 12.16 26.49
N SER A 344 12.98 13.20 26.90
CA SER A 344 13.44 14.06 28.01
C SER A 344 13.58 13.28 29.31
N ASN A 345 12.70 12.30 29.55
CA ASN A 345 12.75 11.45 30.73
C ASN A 345 13.96 10.49 30.66
N ILE A 346 14.27 9.97 29.48
CA ILE A 346 15.46 9.13 29.25
C ILE A 346 16.75 9.93 29.47
N VAL A 347 16.85 11.15 28.92
CA VAL A 347 17.99 12.05 29.15
C VAL A 347 18.16 12.38 30.63
N LYS A 348 17.05 12.62 31.36
CA LYS A 348 17.08 12.84 32.81
C LYS A 348 17.60 11.61 33.56
N GLY A 349 17.14 10.40 33.23
CA GLY A 349 17.65 9.16 33.83
C GLY A 349 19.14 8.92 33.54
N TYR A 350 19.57 9.22 32.32
CA TYR A 350 20.99 9.19 31.95
C TYR A 350 21.80 10.16 32.81
N PHE A 351 21.35 11.43 32.93
CA PHE A 351 22.00 12.44 33.75
C PHE A 351 22.09 12.02 35.21
N GLN A 352 21.04 11.43 35.79
CA GLN A 352 21.09 10.93 37.17
C GLN A 352 22.16 9.85 37.37
N THR A 353 22.37 9.00 36.36
CA THR A 353 23.32 7.89 36.42
C THR A 353 24.76 8.34 36.17
N LYS A 354 24.94 9.31 35.26
CA LYS A 354 26.26 9.73 34.78
C LYS A 354 26.71 11.09 35.31
N SER A 355 25.82 11.85 35.95
CA SER A 355 26.02 13.23 36.40
C SER A 355 26.43 14.20 35.29
N GLU A 356 26.13 13.87 34.04
CA GLU A 356 26.36 14.70 32.86
C GLU A 356 25.28 14.44 31.79
N LEU A 357 25.01 15.44 30.95
CA LEU A 357 24.11 15.27 29.81
C LEU A 357 24.79 14.43 28.72
N PRO A 358 24.02 13.59 27.99
CA PRO A 358 24.58 12.79 26.90
C PRO A 358 25.14 13.69 25.80
N VAL A 359 26.16 13.23 25.07
CA VAL A 359 26.73 14.00 23.95
C VAL A 359 25.73 14.10 22.80
N ASP A 360 24.99 13.02 22.54
CA ASP A 360 23.99 12.89 21.49
C ASP A 360 22.90 11.87 21.89
N LEU A 361 21.87 11.71 21.04
CA LEU A 361 20.80 10.74 21.29
C LEU A 361 21.27 9.28 21.12
N GLN A 362 22.28 9.04 20.28
CA GLN A 362 22.84 7.71 20.05
C GLN A 362 23.50 7.15 21.32
N SER A 363 24.06 8.02 22.15
CA SER A 363 24.60 7.70 23.48
C SER A 363 23.56 7.12 24.43
N LEU A 364 22.27 7.25 24.12
CA LEU A 364 21.15 6.71 24.90
C LEU A 364 20.73 5.31 24.46
N SER A 365 21.37 4.69 23.46
CA SER A 365 20.91 3.43 22.83
C SER A 365 20.52 2.33 23.80
N ASN A 366 21.26 2.18 24.91
CA ASN A 366 21.03 1.14 25.92
C ASN A 366 19.82 1.40 26.83
N ASN A 367 19.27 2.62 26.82
CA ASN A 367 18.20 3.08 27.72
C ASN A 367 16.89 3.39 26.97
N LEU A 368 16.82 3.17 25.66
CA LEU A 368 15.67 3.59 24.87
C LEU A 368 14.40 2.78 25.17
N ASN A 369 14.47 1.53 25.67
CA ASN A 369 13.30 0.72 26.07
C ASN A 369 12.10 0.76 25.10
N GLY A 370 12.37 0.82 23.78
CA GLY A 370 11.34 0.90 22.74
C GLY A 370 10.85 2.32 22.40
N THR A 371 11.37 3.37 23.04
CA THR A 371 11.19 4.76 22.62
C THR A 371 11.93 5.00 21.32
N GLU A 372 11.18 5.42 20.29
CA GLU A 372 11.76 5.78 18.99
C GLU A 372 12.44 7.16 19.08
N ILE A 373 13.66 7.26 18.54
CA ILE A 373 14.42 8.52 18.45
C ILE A 373 14.21 9.24 17.11
N ASN A 374 13.42 8.64 16.21
CA ASN A 374 13.23 9.12 14.85
C ASN A 374 11.89 9.84 14.70
N ASP A 375 11.91 10.97 14.00
CA ASP A 375 10.74 11.70 13.58
C ASP A 375 9.80 10.80 12.75
N PRO A 376 8.49 10.77 13.04
CA PRO A 376 7.55 9.84 12.42
C PRO A 376 7.31 10.10 10.93
N GLU A 377 7.61 11.30 10.44
CA GLU A 377 7.41 11.67 9.04
C GLU A 377 8.69 11.47 8.22
N THR A 378 9.81 12.00 8.71
CA THR A 378 11.08 11.98 7.96
C THR A 378 11.93 10.73 8.23
N ASN A 379 11.61 10.00 9.30
CA ASN A 379 12.44 8.91 9.82
C ASN A 379 13.88 9.31 10.16
N GLU A 380 14.15 10.62 10.30
CA GLU A 380 15.43 11.14 10.76
C GLU A 380 15.47 11.23 12.28
N ILE A 381 16.66 11.07 12.88
CA ILE A 381 16.83 11.21 14.34
C ILE A 381 16.51 12.66 14.75
N TYR A 382 15.72 12.84 15.80
CA TYR A 382 15.43 14.16 16.34
C TYR A 382 16.70 14.93 16.67
N ARG A 383 16.72 16.24 16.37
CA ARG A 383 17.89 17.04 16.67
C ARG A 383 17.95 17.32 18.16
N TYR A 384 19.02 16.88 18.80
CA TYR A 384 19.33 17.16 20.19
C TYR A 384 20.44 18.21 20.29
N LYS A 385 20.32 19.11 21.26
CA LYS A 385 21.37 20.10 21.55
C LYS A 385 21.48 20.33 23.05
N ARG A 386 22.69 20.22 23.57
CA ARG A 386 23.05 20.69 24.91
C ARG A 386 23.14 22.21 24.89
N ILE A 387 22.46 22.86 25.83
CA ILE A 387 22.48 24.32 25.99
C ILE A 387 23.40 24.71 27.15
N SER A 388 23.37 23.93 28.23
CA SER A 388 24.26 24.08 29.39
C SER A 388 24.59 22.69 29.97
N GLU A 389 25.16 22.65 31.18
CA GLU A 389 25.36 21.41 31.93
C GLU A 389 24.05 20.73 32.36
N THR A 390 22.97 21.51 32.53
CA THR A 390 21.67 21.04 33.03
C THR A 390 20.52 21.27 32.05
N ASP A 391 20.79 21.86 30.89
CA ASP A 391 19.78 22.29 29.95
C ASP A 391 20.04 21.71 28.58
N PHE A 392 18.97 21.27 27.93
CA PHE A 392 19.01 20.73 26.58
C PHE A 392 17.72 21.04 25.83
N GLU A 393 17.73 20.87 24.53
CA GLU A 393 16.53 20.99 23.69
C GLU A 393 16.44 19.87 22.67
N PHE A 394 15.20 19.55 22.29
CA PHE A 394 14.88 18.76 21.12
C PHE A 394 14.24 19.64 20.07
N CYS A 395 14.65 19.49 18.82
CA CYS A 395 14.11 20.25 17.71
C CYS A 395 13.64 19.34 16.58
N THR A 396 12.55 19.74 15.94
CA THR A 396 12.03 19.11 14.71
C THR A 396 11.25 20.14 13.91
N THR A 397 10.81 19.76 12.72
CA THR A 397 9.90 20.54 11.89
C THR A 397 8.47 20.10 12.17
N PHE A 398 7.65 21.00 12.70
CA PHE A 398 6.23 20.77 12.93
C PHE A 398 5.43 21.05 11.66
N SER A 399 4.43 20.23 11.40
CA SER A 399 3.66 20.28 10.16
C SER A 399 2.51 21.30 10.23
N SER A 400 2.05 21.66 11.44
CA SER A 400 1.04 22.69 11.67
C SER A 400 1.38 23.64 12.83
N ASP A 401 0.63 24.75 12.91
CA ASP A 401 0.62 25.61 14.10
C ASP A 401 -0.15 24.91 15.21
N SER A 402 0.40 24.83 16.43
CA SER A 402 -0.41 24.44 17.58
C SER A 402 -1.54 25.46 17.77
N PRO A 403 -2.80 25.01 18.01
CA PRO A 403 -3.91 25.94 18.20
C PRO A 403 -3.62 26.85 19.40
N ALA A 404 -3.52 28.16 19.14
CA ALA A 404 -3.19 29.17 20.16
C ALA A 404 -4.25 29.26 21.29
N THR A 405 -5.39 28.59 21.14
CA THR A 405 -6.57 28.69 22.01
C THR A 405 -7.17 27.32 22.34
N ALA A 406 -6.38 26.36 22.83
CA ALA A 406 -6.94 25.10 23.34
C ALA A 406 -7.72 25.32 24.66
N SER A 407 -8.95 25.81 24.55
CA SER A 407 -9.95 25.76 25.62
C SER A 407 -10.65 24.40 25.62
N LEU A 408 -9.97 23.36 26.07
CA LEU A 408 -10.63 22.13 26.53
C LEU A 408 -10.00 21.76 27.86
N LYS A 409 -10.79 21.99 28.91
CA LYS A 409 -10.44 22.01 30.32
C LYS A 409 -9.77 20.74 30.87
N ASP A 410 -9.68 19.67 30.09
CA ASP A 410 -9.26 18.35 30.56
C ASP A 410 -8.07 17.71 29.78
N ILE A 411 -7.56 18.33 28.70
CA ILE A 411 -6.28 17.94 28.03
C ILE A 411 -5.18 19.01 28.27
N ALA A 412 -5.56 20.10 28.93
CA ALA A 412 -4.90 21.38 28.98
C ALA A 412 -3.53 21.42 29.71
N ASP A 413 -3.29 20.69 30.79
CA ASP A 413 -2.14 21.06 31.64
C ASP A 413 -0.76 20.58 31.15
N ILE A 414 -0.72 19.57 30.28
CA ILE A 414 0.54 19.06 29.69
C ILE A 414 0.73 19.59 28.25
N TYR A 415 -0.37 19.76 27.50
CA TYR A 415 -0.33 20.24 26.12
C TYR A 415 -0.34 21.76 26.00
N ASN A 416 -0.99 22.52 26.90
CA ASN A 416 -1.09 23.99 26.76
C ASN A 416 0.22 24.75 27.03
N LYS A 417 1.31 24.07 27.39
CA LYS A 417 2.66 24.66 27.43
C LYS A 417 3.48 24.40 26.17
N ASN A 418 2.98 23.61 25.23
CA ASN A 418 3.71 23.18 24.04
C ASN A 418 3.27 23.96 22.80
N ILE A 419 3.26 25.29 22.92
CA ILE A 419 2.96 26.16 21.78
C ILE A 419 4.12 26.07 20.79
N HIS A 420 3.84 25.61 19.57
CA HIS A 420 4.77 25.62 18.45
C HIS A 420 4.13 26.29 17.23
N LYS A 421 4.98 26.80 16.35
CA LYS A 421 4.60 27.21 15.00
C LYS A 421 4.83 26.08 14.02
N GLN A 422 4.17 26.12 12.87
CA GLN A 422 4.53 25.33 11.71
C GLN A 422 5.99 25.65 11.35
N GLY A 423 6.75 24.63 10.96
CA GLY A 423 8.16 24.74 10.64
C GLY A 423 9.07 24.33 11.81
N TYR A 424 10.34 24.70 11.70
CA TYR A 424 11.38 24.26 12.62
C TYR A 424 11.26 24.94 14.00
N ASN A 425 11.00 24.15 15.04
CA ASN A 425 10.89 24.63 16.42
C ASN A 425 11.69 23.73 17.37
N CYS A 426 12.13 24.31 18.49
CA CYS A 426 12.86 23.63 19.55
C CYS A 426 12.09 23.71 20.87
N LYS A 427 12.10 22.61 21.62
CA LYS A 427 11.56 22.53 22.98
C LYS A 427 12.69 22.34 23.97
N ARG A 428 12.89 23.32 24.85
CA ARG A 428 13.90 23.30 25.91
C ARG A 428 13.40 22.53 27.14
N PHE A 429 14.31 21.79 27.75
CA PHE A 429 14.12 21.03 28.99
C PHE A 429 15.26 21.36 29.96
N ILE A 430 14.93 21.41 31.25
CA ILE A 430 15.86 21.74 32.33
C ILE A 430 15.86 20.58 33.34
N ILE A 431 17.05 20.12 33.75
CA ILE A 431 17.21 19.04 34.73
C ILE A 431 16.75 19.49 36.14
N SER A 432 16.97 20.77 36.51
CA SER A 432 16.62 21.30 37.83
C SER A 432 15.12 21.24 38.15
N ASP A 433 14.27 21.20 37.12
CA ASP A 433 12.81 21.01 37.28
C ASP A 433 12.46 19.61 37.81
N TYR A 434 13.42 18.69 37.81
CA TYR A 434 13.26 17.37 38.37
C TYR A 434 13.42 17.40 39.89
N LYS A 435 12.27 17.47 40.59
CA LYS A 435 12.17 17.52 42.06
C LYS A 435 12.96 16.41 42.80
N GLY A 436 13.28 15.29 42.14
CA GLY A 436 14.08 14.21 42.72
C GLY A 436 15.56 14.55 42.96
N PHE A 437 16.11 15.56 42.27
CA PHE A 437 17.54 15.89 42.39
C PHE A 437 17.92 16.43 43.77
N ARG A 438 17.01 17.16 44.43
CA ARG A 438 17.30 17.77 45.74
C ARG A 438 17.51 16.76 46.87
N ILE A 439 16.93 15.55 46.80
CA ILE A 439 17.01 14.61 47.93
C ILE A 439 18.42 14.03 48.06
N ASN A 440 19.05 13.61 46.96
CA ASN A 440 20.38 12.99 47.01
C ASN A 440 21.51 14.01 47.29
N GLU A 441 21.36 15.25 46.85
CA GLU A 441 22.35 16.30 47.14
C GLU A 441 22.26 16.78 48.59
N ILE A 442 21.04 16.85 49.16
CA ILE A 442 20.84 17.09 50.59
C ILE A 442 21.46 15.95 51.42
N LEU A 443 21.32 14.69 51.00
CA LEU A 443 21.91 13.55 51.71
C LEU A 443 23.44 13.47 51.60
N LYS A 444 24.05 14.00 50.53
CA LYS A 444 25.52 14.08 50.39
C LYS A 444 26.14 15.25 51.13
N ASN A 445 25.41 16.37 51.29
CA ASN A 445 25.93 17.60 51.89
C ASN A 445 25.51 17.81 53.36
N THR A 446 24.64 16.97 53.92
CA THR A 446 24.48 16.92 55.38
C THR A 446 25.61 16.11 55.98
N SER A 447 26.41 16.76 56.82
CA SER A 447 27.49 16.18 57.61
C SER A 447 26.96 15.25 58.71
N PHE A 448 26.27 14.18 58.35
CA PHE A 448 26.01 13.05 59.25
C PHE A 448 27.07 12.00 58.96
N GLY A 449 28.11 11.97 59.81
CA GLY A 449 29.27 11.10 59.64
C GLY A 449 28.92 9.61 59.64
N ASN A 450 29.59 8.85 58.77
CA ASN A 450 29.76 7.39 58.77
C ASN A 450 28.70 6.55 59.51
N TRP A 451 27.60 6.25 58.81
CA TRP A 451 26.61 5.23 59.19
C TRP A 451 26.82 3.90 58.45
N ALA A 452 28.07 3.53 58.17
CA ALA A 452 28.37 2.33 57.37
C ALA A 452 28.20 0.99 58.13
N ASP A 453 27.97 0.99 59.45
CA ASP A 453 27.95 -0.24 60.27
C ASP A 453 26.64 -0.52 61.03
N TYR A 454 25.53 0.19 60.75
CA TYR A 454 24.24 -0.06 61.43
C TYR A 454 23.07 -0.17 60.43
N THR A 455 22.97 -1.32 59.78
CA THR A 455 21.74 -1.74 59.08
C THR A 455 21.38 -3.16 59.48
N ASP A 456 20.88 -3.35 60.70
CA ASP A 456 20.37 -4.68 61.07
C ASP A 456 18.84 -4.79 61.09
N HIS A 457 18.05 -3.78 61.44
CA HIS A 457 16.58 -3.96 61.52
C HIS A 457 15.78 -2.85 60.82
N VAL A 458 15.23 -3.18 59.66
CA VAL A 458 14.13 -2.43 59.01
C VAL A 458 12.83 -3.17 59.34
N GLU A 459 11.98 -2.57 60.16
CA GLU A 459 10.61 -3.06 60.37
C GLU A 459 9.68 -2.42 59.33
N VAL A 460 8.86 -3.24 58.69
CA VAL A 460 7.89 -2.79 57.70
C VAL A 460 6.50 -2.87 58.32
N ASP A 461 5.87 -1.72 58.51
CA ASP A 461 4.48 -1.65 58.97
C ASP A 461 3.55 -1.34 57.79
N GLU A 462 2.62 -2.26 57.55
CA GLU A 462 1.54 -2.10 56.57
C GLU A 462 0.20 -1.94 57.27
N TRP A 463 -0.63 -1.00 56.81
CA TRP A 463 -2.02 -0.91 57.26
C TRP A 463 -2.97 -0.59 56.11
N LYS A 464 -4.21 -1.06 56.25
CA LYS A 464 -5.30 -0.74 55.33
C LYS A 464 -6.01 0.54 55.77
N THR A 465 -6.17 1.47 54.84
CA THR A 465 -7.04 2.64 55.00
C THR A 465 -8.51 2.23 54.91
N SER A 466 -9.41 3.12 55.35
CA SER A 466 -10.86 2.89 55.33
C SER A 466 -11.45 2.68 53.93
N ASP A 467 -10.76 3.16 52.88
CA ASP A 467 -11.10 2.92 51.46
C ASP A 467 -10.42 1.66 50.88
N GLY A 468 -9.78 0.84 51.71
CA GLY A 468 -9.22 -0.46 51.34
C GLY A 468 -7.82 -0.42 50.72
N ARG A 469 -7.19 0.75 50.61
CA ARG A 469 -5.81 0.88 50.10
C ARG A 469 -4.79 0.48 51.17
N ILE A 470 -3.71 -0.17 50.78
CA ILE A 470 -2.60 -0.51 51.68
C ILE A 470 -1.61 0.65 51.67
N LYS A 471 -1.32 1.23 52.83
CA LYS A 471 -0.22 2.16 53.03
C LYS A 471 0.91 1.44 53.77
N ARG A 472 2.15 1.74 53.38
CA ARG A 472 3.37 1.14 53.91
C ARG A 472 4.28 2.24 54.45
N ILE A 473 4.86 2.00 55.63
CA ILE A 473 5.98 2.78 56.16
C ILE A 473 7.12 1.81 56.45
N ASP A 474 8.30 2.12 55.93
CA ASP A 474 9.53 1.44 56.33
C ASP A 474 10.12 2.20 57.52
N ARG A 475 10.26 1.52 58.66
CA ARG A 475 10.78 2.08 59.91
C ARG A 475 12.26 1.72 60.02
N ILE A 476 13.11 2.74 60.05
CA ILE A 476 14.51 2.60 60.45
C ILE A 476 14.57 2.92 61.94
N SER A 477 14.71 1.90 62.77
CA SER A 477 14.85 2.07 64.22
C SER A 477 16.33 2.32 64.55
N THR A 478 16.60 3.44 65.20
CA THR A 478 17.87 3.66 65.89
C THR A 478 17.60 3.57 67.37
N GLU A 479 18.28 2.69 68.10
CA GLU A 479 18.07 2.58 69.55
C GLU A 479 18.23 3.95 70.22
N PRO A 480 17.32 4.34 71.12
CA PRO A 480 17.35 5.66 71.71
C PRO A 480 18.44 5.73 72.78
N THR A 481 19.61 6.27 72.43
CA THR A 481 20.43 6.93 73.45
C THR A 481 19.74 8.23 73.85
N THR A 482 18.97 8.16 74.92
CA THR A 482 18.42 9.23 75.77
C THR A 482 18.50 10.67 75.23
N GLY A 483 17.35 11.25 74.87
CA GLY A 483 17.13 12.70 74.98
C GLY A 483 16.86 13.51 73.71
N TYR A 484 16.87 12.94 72.50
CA TYR A 484 16.57 13.69 71.27
C TYR A 484 15.25 13.27 70.60
N PRO A 485 14.51 14.20 69.96
CA PRO A 485 13.30 13.86 69.21
C PRO A 485 13.66 12.97 68.02
N SER A 486 12.94 11.85 67.87
CA SER A 486 13.06 10.97 66.71
C SER A 486 12.56 11.69 65.46
N TYR A 487 13.38 11.74 64.41
CA TYR A 487 12.97 12.23 63.10
C TYR A 487 12.53 11.04 62.24
N TYR A 488 11.34 11.14 61.63
CA TYR A 488 10.79 10.10 60.77
C TYR A 488 10.98 10.50 59.31
N ALA A 489 11.65 9.65 58.52
CA ALA A 489 11.64 9.75 57.07
C ALA A 489 10.54 8.84 56.54
N VAL A 490 9.52 9.40 55.90
CA VAL A 490 8.45 8.62 55.26
C VAL A 490 8.80 8.49 53.78
N GLN A 491 9.22 7.30 53.36
CA GLN A 491 9.37 6.97 51.95
C GLN A 491 8.07 6.36 51.43
N LEU A 492 7.35 7.09 50.59
CA LEU A 492 6.20 6.55 49.85
C LEU A 492 6.71 5.91 48.57
N THR A 493 6.80 4.58 48.51
CA THR A 493 7.04 3.86 47.25
C THR A 493 5.81 3.97 46.34
N PRO A 494 5.92 4.48 45.11
CA PRO A 494 4.77 4.60 44.23
C PRO A 494 4.43 3.24 43.62
N GLY A 495 3.19 2.80 43.82
CA GLY A 495 2.51 1.93 42.86
C GLY A 495 2.19 2.71 41.58
N PRO A 496 1.87 2.03 40.46
CA PRO A 496 1.82 2.62 39.13
C PRO A 496 0.77 3.73 38.91
N TYR A 497 -0.06 4.08 39.90
CA TYR A 497 -1.05 5.17 39.80
C TYR A 497 -1.30 5.88 41.15
N SER A 498 -0.28 6.51 41.74
CA SER A 498 -0.47 7.31 42.97
C SER A 498 0.19 8.69 42.85
N PHE A 499 -0.63 9.74 43.01
CA PHE A 499 -0.16 11.11 43.19
C PHE A 499 0.40 11.31 44.61
N LEU A 500 1.52 12.01 44.74
CA LEU A 500 2.04 12.47 46.03
C LEU A 500 1.16 13.61 46.54
N THR A 501 0.27 13.33 47.49
CA THR A 501 -0.32 14.37 48.33
C THR A 501 0.52 14.51 49.60
N SER A 502 0.98 15.72 49.90
CA SER A 502 1.59 16.00 51.21
C SER A 502 0.49 16.05 52.26
N SER A 503 0.20 14.94 52.93
CA SER A 503 -0.60 15.00 54.16
C SER A 503 0.30 15.23 55.37
N LYS A 504 -0.17 16.08 56.28
CA LYS A 504 0.43 16.21 57.61
C LYS A 504 -0.06 15.02 58.42
N VAL A 505 0.84 14.19 58.93
CA VAL A 505 0.46 13.08 59.82
C VAL A 505 0.76 13.52 61.26
N LYS A 506 -0.24 13.42 62.14
CA LYS A 506 -0.08 13.68 63.57
C LYS A 506 -0.01 12.35 64.32
N VAL A 507 0.99 12.20 65.20
CA VAL A 507 1.13 11.02 66.05
C VAL A 507 0.60 11.34 67.44
N ILE A 508 -0.37 10.55 67.93
CA ILE A 508 -0.91 10.66 69.29
C ILE A 508 -0.94 9.25 69.89
N GLY A 509 -0.22 9.03 70.99
CA GLY A 509 -0.23 7.75 71.72
C GLY A 509 0.27 6.55 70.90
N GLY A 510 1.26 6.75 70.02
CA GLY A 510 1.81 5.68 69.16
C GLY A 510 0.94 5.31 67.96
N LYS A 511 -0.15 6.04 67.70
CA LYS A 511 -1.01 5.85 66.53
C LYS A 511 -0.91 7.05 65.57
N PHE A 512 -0.92 6.76 64.28
CA PHE A 512 -0.82 7.75 63.21
C PHE A 512 -2.21 8.19 62.75
N TYR A 513 -2.41 9.50 62.62
CA TYR A 513 -3.65 10.11 62.13
C TYR A 513 -3.34 11.01 60.94
N ASP A 514 -4.12 10.87 59.86
CA ASP A 514 -4.14 11.80 58.72
C ASP A 514 -4.80 13.10 59.20
N VAL A 515 -4.15 14.26 59.01
CA VAL A 515 -4.66 15.59 59.46
C VAL A 515 -5.29 16.34 58.31
#